data_AF-A0A4E0QTI3-F1
#
_entry.id   AF-A0A4E0QTI3-F1
#
_cell.length_a   1.000
_cell.length_b   1.000
_cell.length_c   1.000
_cell.angle_alpha   90.00
_cell.angle_beta   90.00
_cell.angle_gamma   90.00
#
_symmetry.space_group_name_H-M   'P 1'
#
loop_
_entity.id
_entity.type
_entity.pdbx_description
1 polymer ?
#
loop_
_entity_poly.entity_id
_entity_poly.type
_entity_poly.pdbx_seq_one_letter_code
_entity_poly.pdbx_strand_id
1 'polypeptide(L)'
;LRRPKQQNTESFDPAQDDRCRRDALVKNKLFAWTPAHGECSVMCFHPRSDLTLALMTHDEVLRVIQAWCDMTSEYRNAKSYRWLQIFENRGAAVGSSNMHPHCQVRSSSIRC
;
A
#
# COMPACT_ATOMS: atom_id res chain seq x y z
N LEU A 1 -1.51 6.95 17.28
CA LEU A 1 -2.61 7.86 16.86
C LEU A 1 -2.82 7.70 15.36
N ARG A 2 -3.94 7.08 14.92
CA ARG A 2 -4.33 7.07 13.49
C ARG A 2 -4.72 8.51 13.12
N ARG A 3 -3.99 9.15 12.19
CA ARG A 3 -4.49 10.38 11.56
C ARG A 3 -5.73 10.04 10.73
N PRO A 4 -6.68 10.98 10.59
CA PRO A 4 -7.85 10.77 9.73
C PRO A 4 -7.36 10.48 8.30
N LYS A 5 -7.85 9.39 7.70
CA LYS A 5 -7.68 9.19 6.25
C LYS A 5 -8.37 10.37 5.58
N GLN A 6 -7.64 11.21 4.84
CA GLN A 6 -8.27 12.13 3.88
C GLN A 6 -8.95 11.23 2.85
N GLN A 7 -10.25 11.00 3.05
CA GLN A 7 -11.09 10.33 2.08
C GLN A 7 -11.37 11.34 0.97
N ASN A 8 -10.55 11.32 -0.08
CA ASN A 8 -11.06 11.76 -1.38
C ASN A 8 -12.11 10.73 -1.78
N THR A 9 -13.36 11.04 -1.50
CA THR A 9 -14.55 10.24 -1.78
C THR A 9 -14.93 10.34 -3.27
N GLU A 10 -13.99 10.08 -4.17
CA GLU A 10 -14.37 9.63 -5.50
C GLU A 10 -14.43 8.11 -5.44
N SER A 11 -15.64 7.56 -5.51
CA SER A 11 -15.86 6.11 -5.52
C SER A 11 -15.18 5.53 -6.75
N PHE A 12 -14.03 4.91 -6.53
CA PHE A 12 -13.26 4.23 -7.55
C PHE A 12 -14.04 3.03 -8.13
N ASP A 13 -14.34 3.07 -9.45
CA ASP A 13 -14.96 1.97 -10.21
C ASP A 13 -13.89 1.21 -11.02
N PRO A 14 -13.52 -0.03 -10.64
CA PRO A 14 -12.55 -0.83 -11.38
C PRO A 14 -12.96 -1.14 -12.81
N ALA A 15 -14.27 -1.11 -13.13
CA ALA A 15 -14.74 -1.38 -14.48
C ALA A 15 -14.48 -0.20 -15.43
N GLN A 16 -14.40 1.03 -14.90
CA GLN A 16 -14.04 2.22 -15.67
C GLN A 16 -12.59 2.16 -16.15
N ASP A 17 -11.66 1.77 -15.28
CA ASP A 17 -10.25 1.60 -15.63
C ASP A 17 -10.06 0.55 -16.74
N ASP A 18 -10.80 -0.56 -16.68
CA ASP A 18 -10.75 -1.62 -17.70
C ASP A 18 -11.34 -1.16 -19.05
N ARG A 19 -12.35 -0.29 -19.03
CA ARG A 19 -12.88 0.35 -20.26
C ARG A 19 -11.83 1.29 -20.85
N CYS A 20 -11.27 2.19 -20.05
CA CYS A 20 -10.24 3.14 -20.48
C CYS A 20 -9.03 2.44 -21.10
N ARG A 21 -8.54 1.37 -20.45
CA ARG A 21 -7.43 0.56 -20.98
C ARG A 21 -7.74 -0.03 -22.36
N ARG A 22 -8.95 -0.54 -22.57
CA ARG A 22 -9.37 -1.11 -23.86
C ARG A 22 -9.46 -0.05 -24.94
N ASP A 23 -10.07 1.09 -24.64
CA ASP A 23 -10.19 2.19 -25.60
C ASP A 23 -8.81 2.75 -25.98
N ALA A 24 -7.89 2.84 -25.02
CA ALA A 24 -6.51 3.24 -25.26
C ALA A 24 -5.78 2.25 -26.19
N LEU A 25 -5.96 0.93 -25.99
CA LEU A 25 -5.40 -0.11 -26.87
C LEU A 25 -5.95 -0.04 -28.30
N VAL A 26 -7.25 0.25 -28.45
CA VAL A 26 -7.87 0.42 -29.77
C VAL A 26 -7.30 1.64 -30.49
N LYS A 27 -7.10 2.75 -29.77
CA LYS A 27 -6.55 4.00 -30.32
C LYS A 27 -5.05 3.90 -30.64
N ASN A 28 -4.27 3.20 -29.82
CA ASN A 28 -2.84 3.00 -30.02
C ASN A 28 -2.42 1.61 -29.52
N LYS A 29 -2.08 0.72 -30.45
CA LYS A 29 -1.70 -0.67 -30.14
C LYS A 29 -0.38 -0.81 -29.39
N LEU A 30 0.49 0.19 -29.46
CA LEU A 30 1.81 0.17 -28.80
C LEU A 30 1.77 0.81 -27.41
N PHE A 31 0.92 1.82 -27.22
CA PHE A 31 0.89 2.62 -25.99
C PHE A 31 -0.54 2.73 -25.46
N ALA A 32 -0.92 1.78 -24.60
CA ALA A 32 -2.14 1.85 -23.83
C ALA A 32 -1.89 2.42 -22.44
N TRP A 33 -2.90 3.10 -21.90
CA TRP A 33 -2.86 3.70 -20.58
C TRP A 33 -4.21 3.53 -19.89
N THR A 34 -4.20 3.67 -18.58
CA THR A 34 -5.41 3.76 -17.75
C THR A 34 -5.05 4.58 -16.50
N PRO A 35 -5.99 5.34 -15.90
CA PRO A 35 -5.75 6.01 -14.63
C PRO A 35 -5.25 5.03 -13.56
N ALA A 36 -4.33 5.48 -12.72
CA ALA A 36 -3.88 4.72 -11.57
C ALA A 36 -4.60 5.24 -10.32
N HIS A 37 -5.46 4.41 -9.74
CA HIS A 37 -6.13 4.70 -8.48
C HIS A 37 -5.53 3.85 -7.37
N GLY A 38 -5.33 4.44 -6.20
CA GLY A 38 -4.68 3.74 -5.10
C GLY A 38 -4.56 4.58 -3.86
N GLU A 39 -4.15 3.94 -2.77
CA GLU A 39 -3.82 4.61 -1.53
C GLU A 39 -2.42 4.20 -1.08
N CYS A 40 -1.69 5.18 -0.56
CA CYS A 40 -0.39 4.98 0.06
C CYS A 40 -0.50 5.30 1.54
N SER A 41 -0.11 4.35 2.39
CA SER A 41 -0.13 4.48 3.84
C SER A 41 1.21 4.04 4.43
N VAL A 42 1.54 4.56 5.60
CA VAL A 42 2.71 4.15 6.39
C VAL A 42 2.24 3.53 7.69
N MET A 43 2.84 2.40 8.07
CA MET A 43 2.62 1.78 9.36
C MET A 43 3.94 1.72 10.13
N CYS A 44 4.03 2.45 11.24
CA CYS A 44 5.14 2.31 12.17
C CYS A 44 5.02 1.00 12.95
N PHE A 45 6.12 0.27 13.11
CA PHE A 45 6.15 -0.99 13.84
C PHE A 45 6.19 -0.78 15.36
N HIS A 46 6.88 0.25 15.82
CA HIS A 46 7.15 0.45 17.24
C HIS A 46 7.39 1.94 17.55
N PRO A 47 7.01 2.46 18.74
CA PRO A 47 7.21 3.87 19.11
C PRO A 47 8.69 4.28 19.20
N ARG A 48 9.58 3.35 19.55
CA ARG A 48 11.04 3.59 19.57
C ARG A 48 11.61 3.62 18.16
N SER A 49 12.35 4.69 17.84
CA SER A 49 12.99 4.92 16.54
C SER A 49 14.33 4.22 16.36
N ASP A 50 14.93 3.70 17.42
CA ASP A 50 16.24 3.03 17.42
C ASP A 50 16.13 1.50 17.26
N LEU A 51 14.92 0.96 17.24
CA LEU A 51 14.67 -0.46 17.01
C LEU A 51 14.49 -0.76 15.53
N THR A 52 14.78 -2.02 15.17
CA THR A 52 14.48 -2.59 13.86
C THR A 52 13.67 -3.85 14.06
N LEU A 53 12.93 -4.30 13.04
CA LEU A 53 12.11 -5.51 13.13
C LEU A 53 12.91 -6.73 13.61
N ALA A 54 14.19 -6.83 13.23
CA ALA A 54 15.10 -7.90 13.63
C ALA A 54 15.55 -7.84 15.11
N LEU A 55 15.42 -6.68 15.76
CA LEU A 55 15.79 -6.47 17.16
C LEU A 55 14.57 -6.43 18.09
N MET A 56 13.37 -6.59 17.53
CA MET A 56 12.14 -6.69 18.31
C MET A 56 12.03 -8.08 18.95
N THR A 57 11.36 -8.12 20.09
CA THR A 57 10.94 -9.37 20.72
C THR A 57 9.96 -10.14 19.84
N HIS A 58 9.84 -11.44 20.07
CA HIS A 58 8.91 -12.28 19.32
C HIS A 58 7.47 -11.75 19.40
N ASP A 59 7.01 -11.35 20.59
CA ASP A 59 5.67 -10.81 20.81
C ASP A 59 5.43 -9.48 20.06
N GLU A 60 6.46 -8.64 19.94
CA GLU A 60 6.39 -7.40 19.15
C GLU A 60 6.26 -7.69 17.66
N VAL A 61 7.03 -8.64 17.13
CA VAL A 61 6.93 -9.06 15.73
C VAL A 61 5.55 -9.66 15.44
N LEU A 62 5.02 -10.48 16.35
CA LEU A 62 3.66 -11.02 16.21
C LEU A 62 2.60 -9.90 16.14
N ARG A 63 2.74 -8.82 16.91
CA ARG A 63 1.84 -7.65 16.81
C ARG A 63 1.93 -6.97 15.44
N VAL A 64 3.12 -6.85 14.87
CA VAL A 64 3.31 -6.29 13.51
C VAL A 64 2.63 -7.18 12.46
N ILE A 65 2.83 -8.50 12.53
CA ILE A 65 2.20 -9.46 11.61
C ILE A 65 0.68 -9.41 11.73
N GLN A 66 0.16 -9.36 12.96
CA GLN A 66 -1.29 -9.24 13.18
C GLN A 66 -1.85 -7.95 12.56
N ALA A 67 -1.14 -6.83 12.72
CA ALA A 67 -1.55 -5.58 12.09
C ALA A 67 -1.56 -5.66 10.55
N TRP A 68 -0.62 -6.39 9.93
CA TRP A 68 -0.65 -6.67 8.49
C TRP A 68 -1.85 -7.52 8.08
N CYS A 69 -2.19 -8.55 8.85
CA CYS A 69 -3.37 -9.38 8.61
C CYS A 69 -4.67 -8.58 8.70
N ASP A 70 -4.79 -7.73 9.72
CA ASP A 70 -5.96 -6.88 9.95
C ASP A 70 -6.12 -5.86 8.81
N MET A 71 -5.04 -5.19 8.42
CA MET A 71 -5.06 -4.27 7.28
C MET A 71 -5.43 -4.99 5.99
N THR A 72 -4.82 -6.14 5.71
CA THR A 72 -5.13 -6.91 4.50
C THR A 72 -6.61 -7.31 4.45
N SER A 73 -7.18 -7.70 5.59
CA SER A 73 -8.60 -8.03 5.73
C SER A 73 -9.51 -6.81 5.54
N GLU A 74 -9.15 -5.66 6.15
CA GLU A 74 -9.86 -4.38 5.95
C GLU A 74 -9.86 -3.99 4.47
N TYR A 75 -8.70 -4.04 3.81
CA TYR A 75 -8.56 -3.70 2.39
C TYR A 75 -9.34 -4.65 1.48
N ARG A 76 -9.31 -5.96 1.76
CA ARG A 76 -10.06 -6.97 0.99
C ARG A 76 -11.57 -6.73 1.06
N ASN A 77 -12.09 -6.28 2.20
CA ASN A 77 -13.53 -6.12 2.41
C ASN A 77 -14.04 -4.73 2.05
N ALA A 78 -13.25 -3.69 2.25
CA ALA A 78 -13.70 -2.31 2.14
C ALA A 78 -13.41 -1.66 0.80
N LYS A 79 -12.51 -2.22 -0.03
CA LYS A 79 -11.99 -1.51 -1.20
C LYS A 79 -11.94 -2.39 -2.43
N SER A 80 -12.33 -1.82 -3.57
CA SER A 80 -12.31 -2.49 -4.87
C SER A 80 -10.90 -2.56 -5.51
N TYR A 81 -9.84 -2.39 -4.72
CA TYR A 81 -8.46 -2.45 -5.24
C TYR A 81 -8.06 -3.88 -5.59
N ARG A 82 -7.36 -4.03 -6.72
CA ARG A 82 -6.97 -5.35 -7.26
C ARG A 82 -5.68 -5.87 -6.65
N TRP A 83 -4.88 -4.98 -6.09
CA TRP A 83 -3.57 -5.29 -5.56
C TRP A 83 -3.32 -4.54 -4.26
N LEU A 84 -2.73 -5.23 -3.28
CA LEU A 84 -2.24 -4.67 -2.03
C LEU A 84 -0.81 -5.17 -1.83
N GLN A 85 0.12 -4.24 -1.64
CA GLN A 85 1.52 -4.54 -1.39
C GLN A 85 1.97 -3.89 -0.09
N ILE A 86 2.40 -4.73 0.85
CA ILE A 86 3.05 -4.32 2.09
C ILE A 86 4.54 -4.60 1.92
N PHE A 87 5.39 -3.60 2.14
CA PHE A 87 6.83 -3.74 2.01
C PHE A 87 7.59 -2.80 2.95
N GLU A 88 8.78 -3.23 3.34
CA GLU A 88 9.74 -2.46 4.13
C GLU A 88 10.99 -2.21 3.27
N ASN A 89 11.40 -0.96 3.15
CA ASN A 89 12.70 -0.60 2.59
C ASN A 89 13.62 -0.22 3.75
N ARG A 90 14.67 -1.01 3.99
CA ARG A 90 15.57 -0.81 5.13
C ARG A 90 16.97 -0.40 4.69
N GLY A 91 17.44 0.70 5.27
CA GLY A 91 18.82 1.16 5.20
C GLY A 91 19.05 2.28 4.18
N ALA A 92 20.09 3.07 4.42
CA ALA A 92 20.45 4.19 3.55
C ALA A 92 20.81 3.73 2.12
N ALA A 93 21.36 2.52 1.98
CA ALA A 93 21.71 1.93 0.69
C ALA A 93 20.51 1.73 -0.25
N VAL A 94 19.29 1.62 0.30
CA VAL A 94 18.04 1.51 -0.48
C VAL A 94 17.21 2.80 -0.42
N GLY A 95 17.82 3.93 -0.03
CA GLY A 95 17.19 5.24 -0.03
C GLY A 95 16.27 5.52 1.16
N SER A 96 16.34 4.75 2.25
CA SER A 96 15.57 5.03 3.46
C SER A 96 16.26 6.11 4.30
N SER A 97 15.64 7.30 4.39
CA SER A 97 16.15 8.46 5.13
C SER A 97 15.62 8.58 6.56
N ASN A 98 14.53 7.85 6.89
CA ASN A 98 13.95 7.81 8.22
C ASN A 98 14.25 6.47 8.90
N MET A 99 15.06 6.50 9.95
CA MET A 99 15.50 5.32 10.70
C MET A 99 14.39 4.65 11.52
N HIS A 100 13.27 5.34 11.75
CA HIS A 100 12.18 4.80 12.55
C HIS A 100 11.60 3.53 11.89
N PRO A 101 11.35 2.43 12.62
CA PRO A 101 10.92 1.18 12.04
C PRO A 101 9.49 1.30 11.48
N HIS A 102 9.34 1.18 10.16
CA HIS A 102 8.06 1.30 9.48
C HIS A 102 8.00 0.49 8.18
N CYS A 103 6.80 0.14 7.76
CA CYS A 103 6.53 -0.33 6.39
C CYS A 103 5.65 0.67 5.64
N GLN A 104 5.64 0.53 4.32
CA GLN A 104 4.69 1.17 3.44
C GLN A 104 3.65 0.15 2.99
N VAL A 105 2.41 0.63 2.86
CA VAL A 105 1.27 -0.14 2.37
C VAL A 105 0.74 0.60 1.15
N ARG A 106 0.76 -0.08 -0.01
CA ARG A 106 0.27 0.46 -1.27
C ARG A 106 -0.88 -0.40 -1.79
N SER A 107 -2.05 0.21 -1.98
CA SER A 107 -3.14 -0.41 -2.72
C SER A 107 -3.27 0.21 -4.11
N SER A 108 -3.63 -0.59 -5.11
CA SER A 108 -3.69 -0.15 -6.50
C SER A 108 -4.87 -0.78 -7.26
N SER A 109 -5.47 0.00 -8.15
CA SER A 109 -6.44 -0.47 -9.15
C SER A 109 -5.80 -1.34 -10.22
N ILE A 110 -4.51 -1.15 -10.45
CA ILE A 110 -3.70 -1.88 -11.43
C ILE A 110 -2.90 -2.96 -10.70
N ARG A 111 -2.88 -4.18 -11.26
CA ARG A 111 -1.92 -5.21 -10.82
C ARG A 111 -0.52 -4.80 -11.29
N CYS A 112 0.41 -4.63 -10.35
CA CYS A 112 1.82 -4.44 -10.66
C CYS A 112 2.47 -5.76 -11.08
#